data_AF-A0A4E9F8W7-F1
#
_entry.id   AF-A0A4E9F8W7-F1
#
_cell.length_a   1.000
_cell.length_b   1.000
_cell.length_c   1.000
_cell.angle_alpha   90.00
_cell.angle_beta   90.00
_cell.angle_gamma   90.00
#
_symmetry.space_group_name_H-M   'P 1'
#
loop_
_entity.id
_entity.type
_entity.pdbx_description
1 polymer ?
#
loop_
_entity_poly.entity_id
_entity_poly.type
_entity_poly.pdbx_seq_one_letter_code
_entity_poly.pdbx_strand_id
1 'polypeptide(L)'
;MAEKSTFLRQNALIAILAHMDSFVPADSAHIGVNDKIFSRVGATDNITAGYSTFMVEMIETATIVNQATDRSLVILDEIGRGTGVYNGLSIAQAVIEHIHNVNKCRAISATHYTKVSKYLKSVKCFCVRIKEWKEEVIFLHEVVEGVADESYGTHVAKLAVGGAGGKAVNNMIQSNLQGVNFVVANTDAEALEKSLCDKKIQLGINLTKGLDAGALPDVGKGAAEESMMR
;
A
#
# COMPACT_ATOMS: atom_id res chain seq x y z
N MET A 1 -4.55 3.36 -3.02
CA MET A 1 -3.46 2.46 -2.54
C MET A 1 -2.87 1.57 -3.65
N ALA A 2 -3.58 1.27 -4.75
CA ALA A 2 -3.10 0.35 -5.80
C ALA A 2 -2.11 0.96 -6.83
N GLU A 3 -2.13 2.26 -7.05
CA GLU A 3 -1.46 2.89 -8.20
C GLU A 3 0.07 2.85 -8.14
N LYS A 4 0.63 3.07 -6.94
CA LYS A 4 2.08 3.04 -6.74
C LYS A 4 2.65 1.65 -7.04
N SER A 5 2.02 0.60 -6.52
CA SER A 5 2.42 -0.79 -6.78
C SER A 5 2.27 -1.16 -8.25
N THR A 6 1.21 -0.67 -8.93
CA THR A 6 1.05 -0.86 -10.38
C THR A 6 2.20 -0.22 -11.16
N PHE A 7 2.58 1.01 -10.83
CA PHE A 7 3.70 1.69 -11.47
C PHE A 7 5.03 0.94 -11.26
N LEU A 8 5.29 0.45 -10.04
CA LEU A 8 6.47 -0.36 -9.74
C LEU A 8 6.52 -1.64 -10.60
N ARG A 9 5.43 -2.40 -10.62
CA ARG A 9 5.33 -3.65 -11.37
C ARG A 9 5.44 -3.42 -12.87
N GLN A 10 4.81 -2.38 -13.39
CA GLN A 10 4.90 -2.01 -14.81
C GLN A 10 6.36 -1.81 -15.25
N ASN A 11 7.15 -1.06 -14.47
CA ASN A 11 8.55 -0.82 -14.80
C ASN A 11 9.39 -2.10 -14.78
N ALA A 12 9.17 -2.99 -13.81
CA ALA A 12 9.86 -4.29 -13.78
C ALA A 12 9.44 -5.19 -14.95
N LEU A 13 8.16 -5.23 -15.32
CA LEU A 13 7.68 -6.01 -16.47
C LEU A 13 8.25 -5.49 -17.80
N ILE A 14 8.28 -4.17 -17.98
CA ILE A 14 8.89 -3.54 -19.16
C ILE A 14 10.38 -3.92 -19.26
N ALA A 15 11.11 -3.90 -18.14
CA ALA A 15 12.50 -4.33 -18.11
C ALA A 15 12.66 -5.81 -18.50
N ILE A 16 11.82 -6.70 -17.99
CA ILE A 16 11.83 -8.13 -18.32
C ILE A 16 11.55 -8.35 -19.81
N LEU A 17 10.48 -7.76 -20.35
CA LEU A 17 10.09 -7.90 -21.75
C LEU A 17 11.20 -7.48 -22.71
N ALA A 18 11.87 -6.36 -22.43
CA ALA A 18 12.99 -5.92 -23.26
C ALA A 18 14.19 -6.89 -23.22
N HIS A 19 14.46 -7.52 -22.08
CA HIS A 19 15.53 -8.52 -21.96
C HIS A 19 15.17 -9.88 -22.56
N MET A 20 13.87 -10.11 -22.82
CA MET A 20 13.38 -11.24 -23.59
C MET A 20 13.30 -10.96 -25.10
N ASP A 21 13.80 -9.81 -25.55
CA ASP A 21 13.72 -9.35 -26.94
C ASP A 21 12.27 -9.22 -27.45
N SER A 22 11.35 -8.88 -26.54
CA SER A 22 9.94 -8.62 -26.85
C SER A 22 9.67 -7.13 -26.99
N PHE A 23 8.63 -6.78 -27.76
CA PHE A 23 8.06 -5.44 -27.73
C PHE A 23 7.58 -5.09 -26.32
N VAL A 24 7.79 -3.85 -25.92
CA VAL A 24 7.36 -3.33 -24.62
C VAL A 24 6.13 -2.43 -24.78
N PRO A 25 5.24 -2.38 -23.78
CA PRO A 25 4.03 -1.55 -23.80
C PRO A 25 4.37 -0.07 -23.48
N ALA A 26 5.07 0.60 -24.39
CA ALA A 26 5.40 2.02 -24.31
C ALA A 26 5.57 2.62 -25.71
N ASP A 27 5.27 3.91 -25.88
CA ASP A 27 5.51 4.63 -27.14
C ASP A 27 7.00 4.65 -27.50
N SER A 28 7.86 4.72 -26.49
CA SER A 28 9.32 4.52 -26.61
C SER A 28 9.90 4.03 -25.30
N ALA A 29 10.97 3.24 -25.36
CA ALA A 29 11.69 2.78 -24.18
C ALA A 29 13.20 2.65 -24.47
N HIS A 30 14.02 3.20 -23.58
CA HIS A 30 15.46 2.99 -23.57
C HIS A 30 15.84 2.28 -22.27
N ILE A 31 16.25 1.02 -22.38
CA ILE A 31 16.47 0.15 -21.22
C ILE A 31 17.92 -0.33 -21.24
N GLY A 32 18.67 0.05 -20.21
CA GLY A 32 20.02 -0.48 -19.99
C GLY A 32 19.96 -1.93 -19.53
N VAL A 33 21.06 -2.67 -19.80
CA VAL A 33 21.16 -4.08 -19.37
C VAL A 33 21.09 -4.16 -17.85
N ASN A 34 20.15 -4.96 -17.35
CA ASN A 34 20.00 -5.30 -15.94
C ASN A 34 20.62 -6.68 -15.71
N ASP A 35 21.47 -6.80 -14.69
CA ASP A 35 22.01 -8.11 -14.31
C ASP A 35 21.00 -8.92 -13.48
N LYS A 36 20.27 -8.24 -12.59
CA LYS A 36 19.26 -8.79 -11.69
C LYS A 36 18.12 -7.78 -11.51
N ILE A 37 16.91 -8.30 -11.35
CA ILE A 37 15.73 -7.51 -10.96
C ILE A 37 15.28 -7.99 -9.60
N PHE A 38 15.24 -7.08 -8.64
CA PHE A 38 14.79 -7.34 -7.28
C PHE A 38 13.45 -6.65 -7.04
N SER A 39 12.55 -7.36 -6.37
CA SER A 39 11.27 -6.80 -5.97
C SER A 39 10.97 -7.11 -4.52
N ARG A 40 10.63 -6.07 -3.77
CA ARG A 40 9.84 -6.19 -2.55
C ARG A 40 8.52 -5.49 -2.83
N VAL A 41 7.51 -6.22 -3.29
CA VAL A 41 6.18 -5.64 -3.60
C VAL A 41 5.10 -6.51 -2.99
N GLY A 42 4.43 -6.01 -1.96
CA GLY A 42 3.33 -6.68 -1.28
C GLY A 42 3.67 -7.26 0.09
N ALA A 43 2.65 -7.77 0.76
CA ALA A 43 2.75 -8.57 1.96
C ALA A 43 2.34 -9.99 1.58
N THR A 44 3.30 -10.81 1.19
CA THR A 44 3.07 -12.25 1.10
C THR A 44 3.19 -12.81 2.51
N ASP A 45 2.04 -13.08 3.12
CA ASP A 45 1.99 -13.79 4.39
C ASP A 45 2.49 -15.22 4.17
N ASN A 46 3.51 -15.62 4.93
CA ASN A 46 3.91 -17.01 5.04
C ASN A 46 3.61 -17.52 6.45
N ILE A 47 2.32 -17.45 6.82
CA ILE A 47 1.82 -17.89 8.14
C ILE A 47 2.19 -19.37 8.38
N THR A 48 2.23 -20.16 7.30
CA THR A 48 2.51 -21.59 7.30
C THR A 48 3.92 -21.95 7.76
N ALA A 49 4.89 -21.02 7.68
CA ALA A 49 6.29 -21.25 8.07
C ALA A 49 6.63 -20.73 9.49
N GLY A 50 5.68 -20.12 10.21
CA GLY A 50 5.91 -19.56 11.55
C GLY A 50 6.75 -18.28 11.58
N TYR A 51 6.95 -17.63 10.43
CA TYR A 51 7.68 -16.37 10.33
C TYR A 51 6.71 -15.19 10.33
N SER A 52 7.04 -14.14 11.08
CA SER A 52 6.23 -12.91 11.07
C SER A 52 6.36 -12.21 9.72
N THR A 53 5.29 -11.57 9.25
CA THR A 53 5.28 -10.81 8.00
C THR A 53 6.43 -9.78 7.95
N PHE A 54 6.72 -9.15 9.09
CA PHE A 54 7.85 -8.22 9.20
C PHE A 54 9.22 -8.91 9.06
N MET A 55 9.39 -10.11 9.61
CA MET A 55 10.66 -10.83 9.46
C MET A 55 10.89 -11.29 8.03
N VAL A 56 9.86 -11.79 7.35
CA VAL A 56 9.94 -12.15 5.91
C VAL A 56 10.32 -10.91 5.10
N GLU A 57 9.67 -9.78 5.36
CA GLU A 57 10.00 -8.50 4.72
C GLU A 57 11.46 -8.10 4.95
N MET A 58 12.00 -8.28 6.16
CA MET A 58 13.40 -7.96 6.46
C MET A 58 14.39 -8.92 5.80
N ILE A 59 14.06 -10.21 5.68
CA ILE A 59 14.90 -11.20 4.97
C ILE A 59 14.96 -10.85 3.48
N GLU A 60 13.82 -10.58 2.85
CA GLU A 60 13.77 -10.14 1.44
C GLU A 60 14.58 -8.86 1.25
N THR A 61 14.40 -7.87 2.12
CA THR A 61 15.16 -6.61 2.09
C THR A 61 16.66 -6.85 2.23
N ALA A 62 17.08 -7.74 3.14
CA ALA A 62 18.49 -8.11 3.31
C ALA A 62 19.05 -8.79 2.05
N THR A 63 18.28 -9.64 1.37
CA THR A 63 18.69 -10.23 0.09
C THR A 63 18.94 -9.15 -0.95
N ILE A 64 18.05 -8.16 -1.08
CA ILE A 64 18.19 -7.06 -2.04
C ILE A 64 19.46 -6.27 -1.75
N VAL A 65 19.62 -5.79 -0.52
CA VAL A 65 20.74 -4.94 -0.11
C VAL A 65 22.09 -5.65 -0.31
N ASN A 66 22.17 -6.95 0.02
CA ASN A 66 23.43 -7.70 -0.08
C ASN A 66 23.76 -8.18 -1.51
N GLN A 67 22.76 -8.36 -2.38
CA GLN A 67 22.98 -8.98 -3.70
C GLN A 67 22.79 -8.03 -4.88
N ALA A 68 22.16 -6.87 -4.69
CA ALA A 68 22.04 -5.87 -5.74
C ALA A 68 23.41 -5.31 -6.13
N THR A 69 23.69 -5.29 -7.43
CA THR A 69 24.86 -4.63 -8.01
C THR A 69 24.47 -3.28 -8.57
N ASP A 70 25.44 -2.50 -9.02
CA ASP A 70 25.24 -1.22 -9.71
C ASP A 70 24.44 -1.35 -11.02
N ARG A 71 24.36 -2.55 -11.60
CA ARG A 71 23.55 -2.85 -12.79
C ARG A 71 22.17 -3.43 -12.47
N SER A 72 21.82 -3.62 -11.20
CA SER A 72 20.54 -4.17 -10.83
C SER A 72 19.42 -3.14 -10.93
N LEU A 73 18.19 -3.63 -11.16
CA LEU A 73 16.96 -2.86 -11.00
C LEU A 73 16.26 -3.31 -9.72
N VAL A 74 15.94 -2.37 -8.83
CA VAL A 74 15.26 -2.64 -7.57
C VAL A 74 13.91 -1.93 -7.53
N ILE A 75 12.84 -2.65 -7.21
CA ILE A 75 11.54 -2.06 -6.90
C ILE A 75 11.16 -2.36 -5.45
N LEU A 76 10.84 -1.32 -4.68
CA LEU A 76 10.46 -1.42 -3.27
C LEU A 76 9.08 -0.81 -3.06
N ASP A 77 8.19 -1.55 -2.41
CA ASP A 77 6.88 -1.09 -2.00
C ASP A 77 6.84 -1.10 -0.47
N GLU A 78 6.97 0.09 0.11
CA GLU A 78 6.56 0.40 1.47
C GLU A 78 7.21 -0.49 2.52
N ILE A 79 8.54 -0.40 2.54
CA ILE A 79 9.41 -1.05 3.53
C ILE A 79 9.10 -0.53 4.94
N GLY A 80 9.10 -1.42 5.92
CA GLY A 80 8.93 -1.09 7.33
C GLY A 80 7.48 -0.96 7.78
N ARG A 81 6.51 -1.52 7.03
CA ARG A 81 5.08 -1.48 7.41
C ARG A 81 4.76 -2.33 8.64
N GLY A 82 5.45 -3.45 8.84
CA GLY A 82 5.14 -4.42 9.91
C GLY A 82 5.67 -4.06 11.32
N THR A 83 6.15 -2.84 11.55
CA THR A 83 6.76 -2.41 12.81
C THR A 83 6.30 -1.00 13.22
N GLY A 84 6.72 -0.52 14.39
CA GLY A 84 6.38 0.82 14.86
C GLY A 84 6.83 1.91 13.89
N VAL A 85 6.05 2.99 13.76
CA VAL A 85 6.23 4.04 12.73
C VAL A 85 7.66 4.58 12.66
N TYR A 86 8.28 4.89 13.80
CA TYR A 86 9.65 5.41 13.84
C TYR A 86 10.68 4.36 13.41
N ASN A 87 10.49 3.10 13.80
CA ASN A 87 11.36 2.00 13.40
C ASN A 87 11.23 1.73 11.90
N GLY A 88 9.99 1.70 11.39
CA GLY A 88 9.68 1.52 9.98
C GLY A 88 10.31 2.60 9.11
N LEU A 89 10.16 3.87 9.52
CA LEU A 89 10.81 5.01 8.86
C LEU A 89 12.34 4.87 8.85
N SER A 90 12.94 4.51 9.98
CA SER A 90 14.40 4.40 10.12
C SER A 90 14.96 3.30 9.23
N ILE A 91 14.27 2.15 9.18
CA ILE A 91 14.66 1.03 8.31
C ILE A 91 14.52 1.41 6.84
N ALA A 92 13.37 1.99 6.44
CA ALA A 92 13.16 2.41 5.06
C ALA A 92 14.21 3.43 4.60
N GLN A 93 14.56 4.38 5.47
CA GLN A 93 15.62 5.35 5.21
C GLN A 93 16.97 4.66 5.02
N ALA A 94 17.39 3.82 5.97
CA ALA A 94 18.68 3.13 5.90
C ALA A 94 18.81 2.26 4.64
N VAL A 95 17.73 1.57 4.25
CA VAL A 95 17.70 0.74 3.03
C VAL A 95 17.86 1.60 1.77
N ILE A 96 17.10 2.69 1.66
CA ILE A 96 17.19 3.60 0.50
C ILE A 96 18.58 4.25 0.43
N GLU A 97 19.14 4.68 1.56
CA GLU A 97 20.49 5.23 1.63
C GLU A 97 21.55 4.20 1.23
N HIS A 98 21.42 2.94 1.64
CA HIS A 98 22.34 1.87 1.26
C HIS A 98 22.27 1.59 -0.25
N ILE A 99 21.05 1.47 -0.80
CA ILE A 99 20.85 1.28 -2.24
C ILE A 99 21.46 2.43 -3.03
N HIS A 100 21.27 3.68 -2.58
CA HIS A 100 21.80 4.86 -3.24
C HIS A 100 23.33 4.97 -3.14
N ASN A 101 23.89 4.82 -1.93
CA ASN A 101 25.30 5.12 -1.66
C ASN A 101 26.23 3.92 -1.91
N VAL A 102 25.76 2.70 -1.66
CA VAL A 102 26.56 1.48 -1.69
C VAL A 102 26.28 0.67 -2.95
N ASN A 103 25.04 0.20 -3.17
CA ASN A 103 24.74 -0.59 -4.37
C ASN A 103 24.82 0.27 -5.64
N LYS A 104 24.42 1.56 -5.55
CA LYS A 104 24.40 2.54 -6.65
C LYS A 104 23.59 2.07 -7.86
N CYS A 105 22.54 1.28 -7.60
CA CYS A 105 21.73 0.66 -8.61
C CYS A 105 20.51 1.52 -8.96
N ARG A 106 19.80 1.15 -10.03
CA ARG A 106 18.54 1.81 -10.41
C ARG A 106 17.45 1.33 -9.45
N ALA A 107 16.76 2.24 -8.78
CA ALA A 107 15.73 1.90 -7.82
C ALA A 107 14.49 2.77 -7.95
N ILE A 108 13.32 2.14 -7.81
CA ILE A 108 12.02 2.84 -7.65
C ILE A 108 11.42 2.39 -6.32
N SER A 109 11.14 3.34 -5.43
CA SER A 109 10.59 3.07 -4.11
C SER A 109 9.28 3.81 -3.90
N ALA A 110 8.21 3.06 -3.64
CA ALA A 110 6.96 3.62 -3.14
C ALA A 110 7.04 3.69 -1.62
N THR A 111 6.82 4.88 -1.06
CA THR A 111 6.84 5.06 0.38
C THR A 111 5.89 6.18 0.81
N HIS A 112 5.36 6.06 2.03
CA HIS A 112 4.74 7.18 2.74
C HIS A 112 5.76 8.06 3.48
N TYR A 113 7.04 7.68 3.49
CA TYR A 113 8.10 8.34 4.24
C TYR A 113 8.87 9.36 3.39
N THR A 114 8.34 10.59 3.30
CA THR A 114 8.84 11.63 2.39
C THR A 114 10.17 12.26 2.79
N LYS A 115 10.64 12.06 4.02
CA LYS A 115 11.88 12.69 4.54
C LYS A 115 13.17 12.12 3.92
N VAL A 116 13.13 10.92 3.35
CA VAL A 116 14.32 10.16 2.92
C VAL A 116 15.07 10.83 1.77
N SER A 117 14.37 11.53 0.88
CA SER A 117 14.94 12.01 -0.37
C SER A 117 15.75 13.31 -0.26
N LYS A 118 15.50 14.14 0.75
CA LYS A 118 15.99 15.54 0.79
C LYS A 118 17.51 15.68 0.79
N TYR A 119 18.25 14.62 1.12
CA TYR A 119 19.70 14.65 1.28
C TYR A 119 20.47 13.81 0.26
N LEU A 120 19.78 13.14 -0.67
CA LEU A 120 20.40 12.22 -1.63
C LEU A 120 20.43 12.85 -3.03
N LYS A 121 21.64 13.17 -3.53
CA LYS A 121 21.85 13.96 -4.76
C LYS A 121 21.22 13.38 -6.03
N SER A 122 21.07 12.06 -6.11
CA SER A 122 20.54 11.37 -7.30
C SER A 122 19.13 10.82 -7.09
N VAL A 123 18.44 11.25 -6.03
CA VAL A 123 17.06 10.83 -5.74
C VAL A 123 16.09 11.90 -6.22
N LYS A 124 15.10 11.48 -7.01
CA LYS A 124 13.96 12.30 -7.40
C LYS A 124 12.69 11.78 -6.73
N CYS A 125 11.82 12.70 -6.34
CA CYS A 125 10.53 12.36 -5.75
C CYS A 125 9.44 12.47 -6.80
N PHE A 126 8.53 11.52 -6.79
CA PHE A 126 7.34 11.53 -7.61
C PHE A 126 6.12 11.21 -6.77
N CYS A 127 4.99 11.80 -7.13
CA CYS A 127 3.68 11.48 -6.58
C CYS A 127 2.71 11.19 -7.72
N VAL A 128 1.61 10.50 -7.40
CA VAL A 128 0.50 10.36 -8.34
C VAL A 128 -0.38 11.59 -8.20
N ARG A 129 -0.69 12.25 -9.31
CA ARG A 129 -1.51 13.46 -9.32
C ARG A 129 -2.92 13.14 -8.85
N ILE A 130 -3.38 13.97 -7.92
CA ILE A 130 -4.70 13.91 -7.33
C ILE A 130 -5.41 15.22 -7.66
N LYS A 131 -6.70 15.13 -7.95
CA LYS A 131 -7.56 16.29 -8.19
C LYS A 131 -8.76 16.22 -7.27
N GLU A 132 -8.97 17.26 -6.49
CA GLU A 132 -10.20 17.43 -5.72
C GLU A 132 -11.30 18.01 -6.60
N TRP A 133 -12.49 17.41 -6.53
CA TRP A 133 -13.67 17.88 -7.23
C TRP A 133 -14.91 17.62 -6.37
N LYS A 134 -15.63 18.68 -5.98
CA LYS A 134 -16.86 18.60 -5.17
C LYS A 134 -16.74 17.67 -3.94
N GLU A 135 -15.69 17.86 -3.13
CA GLU A 135 -15.39 17.04 -1.92
C GLU A 135 -15.04 15.56 -2.20
N GLU A 136 -14.86 15.20 -3.46
CA GLU A 136 -14.34 13.90 -3.88
C GLU A 136 -12.89 14.03 -4.36
N VAL A 137 -12.13 12.97 -4.09
CA VAL A 137 -10.74 12.85 -4.50
C VAL A 137 -10.69 11.98 -5.74
N ILE A 138 -10.26 12.56 -6.86
CA ILE A 138 -10.09 11.87 -8.13
C ILE A 138 -8.61 11.58 -8.32
N PHE A 139 -8.27 10.29 -8.47
CA PHE A 139 -6.92 9.86 -8.83
C PHE A 139 -6.75 9.93 -10.35
N LEU A 140 -5.80 10.75 -10.82
CA LEU A 140 -5.59 10.93 -12.27
C LEU A 140 -4.66 9.88 -12.89
N HIS A 141 -4.09 8.99 -12.08
CA HIS A 141 -3.12 7.96 -12.51
C HIS A 141 -1.89 8.51 -13.24
N GLU A 142 -1.59 9.80 -13.07
CA GLU A 142 -0.47 10.49 -13.69
C GLU A 142 0.66 10.63 -12.68
N VAL A 143 1.84 10.09 -12.98
CA VAL A 143 3.03 10.24 -12.12
C VAL A 143 3.72 11.55 -12.43
N VAL A 144 3.88 12.42 -11.43
CA VAL A 144 4.44 13.77 -11.56
C VAL A 144 5.56 13.99 -10.56
N GLU A 145 6.55 14.82 -10.91
CA GLU A 145 7.65 15.16 -10.01
C GLU A 145 7.13 16.00 -8.84
N GLY A 146 7.49 15.61 -7.61
CA GLY A 146 7.00 16.24 -6.39
C GLY A 146 6.83 15.27 -5.23
N VAL A 147 6.40 15.82 -4.10
CA VAL A 147 5.99 15.09 -2.90
C VAL A 147 4.48 15.31 -2.74
N ALA A 148 3.74 14.29 -2.32
CA ALA A 148 2.31 14.47 -2.04
C ALA A 148 2.14 15.47 -0.88
N ASP A 149 1.34 16.52 -1.11
CA ASP A 149 1.15 17.62 -0.15
C ASP A 149 0.44 17.15 1.13
N GLU A 150 -0.53 16.24 1.01
CA GLU A 150 -1.27 15.68 2.14
C GLU A 150 -1.51 14.17 2.05
N SER A 151 -1.66 13.54 3.21
CA SER A 151 -2.12 12.16 3.29
C SER A 151 -3.63 12.11 3.12
N TYR A 152 -4.09 11.83 1.90
CA TYR A 152 -5.51 11.67 1.57
C TYR A 152 -6.20 10.45 2.20
N GLY A 153 -5.53 9.76 3.14
CA GLY A 153 -6.13 8.64 3.88
C GLY A 153 -7.43 9.02 4.57
N THR A 154 -7.55 10.27 5.03
CA THR A 154 -8.75 10.83 5.66
C THR A 154 -9.95 10.87 4.72
N HIS A 155 -9.73 11.24 3.46
CA HIS A 155 -10.78 11.30 2.44
C HIS A 155 -11.27 9.91 2.03
N VAL A 156 -10.38 8.91 2.03
CA VAL A 156 -10.71 7.52 1.72
C VAL A 156 -11.42 6.83 2.89
N ALA A 157 -11.18 7.28 4.12
CA ALA A 157 -11.70 6.65 5.34
C ALA A 157 -13.20 6.89 5.63
N LYS A 158 -13.94 7.60 4.76
CA LYS A 158 -15.38 7.88 4.96
C LYS A 158 -16.20 6.60 5.18
N LEU A 159 -15.82 5.48 4.57
CA LEU A 159 -16.50 4.20 4.72
C LEU A 159 -15.50 3.09 5.04
N ALA A 160 -15.75 2.36 6.12
CA ALA A 160 -14.96 1.21 6.53
C ALA A 160 -15.85 -0.03 6.59
N VAL A 161 -15.36 -1.14 6.02
CA VAL A 161 -16.10 -2.41 5.97
C VAL A 161 -15.35 -3.50 6.72
N GLY A 162 -16.08 -4.28 7.52
CA GLY A 162 -15.56 -5.41 8.29
C GLY A 162 -14.73 -5.01 9.51
N GLY A 163 -14.23 -6.03 10.24
CA GLY A 163 -13.54 -5.83 11.51
C GLY A 163 -12.24 -5.02 11.41
N ALA A 164 -11.44 -5.22 10.36
CA ALA A 164 -10.22 -4.44 10.14
C ALA A 164 -10.51 -2.97 9.85
N GLY A 165 -11.52 -2.71 9.02
CA GLY A 165 -11.99 -1.35 8.73
C GLY A 165 -12.53 -0.65 9.99
N GLY A 166 -13.37 -1.33 10.76
CA GLY A 166 -13.91 -0.78 12.01
C GLY A 166 -12.82 -0.43 13.03
N LYS A 167 -11.79 -1.28 13.18
CA LYS A 167 -10.62 -0.97 14.02
C LYS A 167 -9.85 0.25 13.52
N ALA A 168 -9.66 0.36 12.20
CA ALA A 168 -9.00 1.52 11.61
C ALA A 168 -9.77 2.83 11.91
N VAL A 169 -11.10 2.82 11.77
CA VAL A 169 -11.94 3.97 12.12
C VAL A 169 -11.85 4.30 13.61
N ASN A 170 -11.89 3.32 14.50
CA ASN A 170 -11.73 3.56 15.94
C ASN A 170 -10.39 4.25 16.25
N ASN A 171 -9.29 3.80 15.64
CA ASN A 171 -7.97 4.43 15.81
C ASN A 171 -7.97 5.87 15.28
N MET A 172 -8.64 6.14 14.16
CA MET A 172 -8.78 7.50 13.60
C MET A 172 -9.58 8.42 14.51
N ILE A 173 -10.69 7.93 15.08
CA ILE A 173 -11.51 8.67 16.05
C ILE A 173 -10.70 8.97 17.32
N GLN A 174 -10.00 7.98 17.87
CA GLN A 174 -9.13 8.15 19.04
C GLN A 174 -7.97 9.13 18.79
N SER A 175 -7.51 9.22 17.55
CA SER A 175 -6.48 10.17 17.13
C SER A 175 -7.03 11.58 16.88
N ASN A 176 -8.32 11.83 17.15
CA ASN A 176 -9.01 13.10 16.91
C ASN A 176 -8.90 13.60 15.46
N LEU A 177 -9.02 12.68 14.49
CA LEU A 177 -8.98 13.04 13.07
C LEU A 177 -10.20 13.90 12.70
N GLN A 178 -9.98 15.15 12.30
CA GLN A 178 -11.05 16.09 11.95
C GLN A 178 -11.36 16.09 10.44
N GLY A 179 -12.54 16.59 10.07
CA GLY A 179 -12.95 16.76 8.67
C GLY A 179 -13.45 15.48 7.98
N VAL A 180 -13.68 14.40 8.72
CA VAL A 180 -14.15 13.11 8.18
C VAL A 180 -15.40 12.64 8.91
N ASN A 181 -16.45 12.36 8.16
CA ASN A 181 -17.61 11.65 8.68
C ASN A 181 -17.39 10.15 8.45
N PHE A 182 -17.13 9.42 9.53
CA PHE A 182 -16.92 7.98 9.45
C PHE A 182 -18.25 7.23 9.35
N VAL A 183 -18.23 6.13 8.61
CA VAL A 183 -19.26 5.11 8.57
C VAL A 183 -18.59 3.74 8.69
N VAL A 184 -19.05 2.91 9.63
CA VAL A 184 -18.58 1.52 9.76
C VAL A 184 -19.70 0.57 9.34
N ALA A 185 -19.41 -0.31 8.40
CA ALA A 185 -20.29 -1.40 7.98
C ALA A 185 -19.68 -2.75 8.38
N ASN A 186 -20.43 -3.62 9.05
CA ASN A 186 -19.95 -4.94 9.45
C ASN A 186 -21.10 -5.95 9.55
N THR A 187 -20.83 -7.23 9.33
CA THR A 187 -21.81 -8.29 9.56
C THR A 187 -21.95 -8.64 11.04
N ASP A 188 -20.85 -8.53 11.79
CA ASP A 188 -20.79 -8.79 13.22
C ASP A 188 -21.38 -7.60 14.02
N ALA A 189 -22.46 -7.87 14.74
CA ALA A 189 -23.17 -6.89 15.56
C ALA A 189 -22.36 -6.44 16.78
N GLU A 190 -21.64 -7.36 17.44
CA GLU A 190 -20.83 -7.06 18.62
C GLU A 190 -19.64 -6.17 18.25
N ALA A 191 -19.05 -6.41 17.06
CA ALA A 191 -17.99 -5.57 16.53
C ALA A 191 -18.48 -4.15 16.19
N LEU A 192 -19.72 -3.98 15.69
CA LEU A 192 -20.33 -2.67 15.48
C LEU A 192 -20.62 -1.96 16.80
N GLU A 193 -21.12 -2.68 17.80
CA GLU A 193 -21.42 -2.11 19.10
C GLU A 193 -20.17 -1.51 19.75
N LYS A 194 -19.04 -2.22 19.67
CA LYS A 194 -17.71 -1.76 20.12
C LYS A 194 -17.09 -0.65 19.25
N SER A 195 -17.69 -0.28 18.13
CA SER A 195 -17.19 0.83 17.30
C SER A 195 -17.49 2.18 17.95
N LEU A 196 -16.48 3.06 17.94
CA LEU A 196 -16.58 4.45 18.37
C LEU A 196 -17.27 5.35 17.34
N CYS A 197 -17.56 4.83 16.15
CA CYS A 197 -18.20 5.55 15.06
C CYS A 197 -19.71 5.71 15.31
N ASP A 198 -20.25 6.91 15.14
CA ASP A 198 -21.69 7.17 15.33
C ASP A 198 -22.54 6.48 14.24
N LYS A 199 -22.09 6.53 12.97
CA LYS A 199 -22.80 5.90 11.85
C LYS A 199 -22.36 4.45 11.68
N LYS A 200 -23.29 3.52 11.95
CA LYS A 200 -23.07 2.07 11.92
C LYS A 200 -24.07 1.42 10.98
N ILE A 201 -23.61 0.51 10.12
CA ILE A 201 -24.45 -0.26 9.19
C ILE A 201 -24.22 -1.74 9.46
N GLN A 202 -25.26 -2.44 9.92
CA GLN A 202 -25.20 -3.89 10.04
C GLN A 202 -25.53 -4.55 8.71
N LEU A 203 -24.57 -5.29 8.17
CA LEU A 203 -24.68 -6.01 6.91
C LEU A 203 -25.31 -7.39 7.12
N GLY A 204 -26.25 -7.77 6.26
CA GLY A 204 -26.82 -9.12 6.25
C GLY A 204 -27.49 -9.55 7.55
N ILE A 205 -28.30 -8.68 8.18
CA ILE A 205 -28.94 -8.98 9.47
C ILE A 205 -29.65 -10.34 9.46
N ASN A 206 -30.36 -10.67 8.38
CA ASN A 206 -31.07 -11.95 8.30
C ASN A 206 -30.12 -13.09 7.94
N LEU A 207 -29.20 -12.86 7.01
CA LEU A 207 -28.27 -13.88 6.53
C LEU A 207 -27.29 -14.33 7.62
N THR A 208 -26.65 -13.37 8.31
CA THR A 208 -25.63 -13.66 9.33
C THR A 208 -26.21 -13.72 10.74
N LYS A 209 -27.44 -13.23 10.94
CA LYS A 209 -28.08 -13.11 12.26
C LYS A 209 -27.22 -12.32 13.26
N GLY A 210 -26.43 -11.38 12.74
CA GLY A 210 -25.49 -10.56 13.51
C GLY A 210 -24.17 -11.23 13.87
N LEU A 211 -23.88 -12.41 13.32
CA LEU A 211 -22.57 -13.05 13.42
C LEU A 211 -21.64 -12.58 12.29
N ASP A 212 -20.34 -12.80 12.47
CA ASP A 212 -19.34 -12.56 11.42
C ASP A 212 -19.61 -13.47 10.20
N ALA A 213 -19.31 -12.98 8.99
CA ALA A 213 -19.34 -13.77 7.76
C ALA A 213 -18.34 -14.95 7.77
N GLY A 214 -17.44 -15.00 8.74
CA GLY A 214 -16.52 -16.13 8.97
C GLY A 214 -15.42 -16.21 7.91
N ALA A 215 -15.01 -15.07 7.35
CA ALA A 215 -14.12 -14.99 6.19
C ALA A 215 -14.61 -15.76 4.95
N LEU A 216 -15.91 -16.08 4.87
CA LEU A 216 -16.53 -16.69 3.70
C LEU A 216 -16.97 -15.60 2.70
N PRO A 217 -16.35 -15.51 1.50
CA PRO A 217 -16.64 -14.43 0.55
C PRO A 217 -18.11 -14.41 0.10
N ASP A 218 -18.72 -15.57 -0.10
CA ASP A 218 -20.11 -15.68 -0.57
C ASP A 218 -21.10 -15.18 0.49
N VAL A 219 -20.84 -15.44 1.77
CA VAL A 219 -21.64 -14.93 2.88
C VAL A 219 -21.48 -13.42 2.99
N GLY A 220 -20.25 -12.91 2.87
CA GLY A 220 -19.99 -11.47 2.87
C GLY A 220 -20.69 -10.75 1.70
N LYS A 221 -20.67 -11.36 0.51
CA LYS A 221 -21.39 -10.85 -0.67
C LYS A 221 -22.90 -10.86 -0.44
N GLY A 222 -23.46 -11.98 -0.01
CA GLY A 222 -24.90 -12.09 0.27
C GLY A 222 -25.37 -11.10 1.34
N ALA A 223 -24.54 -10.86 2.37
CA ALA A 223 -24.83 -9.88 3.40
C ALA A 223 -24.86 -8.44 2.87
N ALA A 224 -23.94 -8.10 1.96
CA ALA A 224 -23.95 -6.82 1.28
C ALA A 224 -25.18 -6.65 0.37
N GLU A 225 -25.52 -7.68 -0.42
CA GLU A 225 -26.69 -7.68 -1.31
C GLU A 225 -28.00 -7.55 -0.53
N GLU A 226 -28.15 -8.25 0.60
CA GLU A 226 -29.31 -8.11 1.50
C GLU A 226 -29.48 -6.66 1.95
N SER A 227 -28.39 -6.02 2.37
CA SER A 227 -28.41 -4.66 2.89
C SER A 227 -28.62 -3.58 1.83
N MET A 228 -28.36 -3.87 0.55
CA MET A 228 -28.69 -2.97 -0.57
C MET A 228 -30.20 -2.88 -0.85
N MET A 229 -30.99 -3.86 -0.39
CA MET A 229 -32.44 -3.89 -0.59
C MET A 229 -33.22 -3.14 0.51
N ARG A 230 -32.54 -2.40 1.40
CA ARG A 230 -33.14 -1.61 2.49
C ARG A 230 -32.98 -0.12 2.24
#